data_AF-A0A937DX52-F1
#
_entry.id   AF-A0A937DX52-F1
#
_cell.length_a   1.000
_cell.length_b   1.000
_cell.length_c   1.000
_cell.angle_alpha   90.00
_cell.angle_beta   90.00
_cell.angle_gamma   90.00
#
_symmetry.space_group_name_H-M   'P 1'
#
loop_
_entity.id
_entity.type
_entity.pdbx_description
1 polymer ?
#
loop_
_entity_poly.entity_id
_entity_poly.type
_entity_poly.pdbx_seq_one_letter_code
_entity_poly.pdbx_strand_id
1 'polypeptide(L)'
;MNTTLSRLEQEVQAWGLPSELPSEIRETLPEAIQNIHRYRLFAGDLLAIPHNLIIAGDDEEFEDPFSFMDLPEQFEIFESEYREDIPAEFIPFGQLHGATEIVVLNTLKNTVHSFHITDVFDKPFLEYKLTKDSMGSLEHFVENLRPQTVCCFIDPQDHGDYEMWEIVNKTTLKHDFEETVFPDERSAWEAYNNLVQQALDKGWKLHYAPRKIMLAQQS
;
A
#
# COMPACT_ATOMS: atom_id res chain seq x y z
N MET A 1 -3.85 6.91 -16.41
CA MET A 1 -3.36 7.45 -15.11
C MET A 1 -4.23 8.54 -14.44
N ASN A 2 -4.37 9.77 -14.96
CA ASN A 2 -5.04 10.90 -14.26
C ASN A 2 -6.49 10.64 -13.84
N THR A 3 -7.26 9.98 -14.71
CA THR A 3 -8.65 9.59 -14.42
C THR A 3 -8.73 8.71 -13.19
N THR A 4 -7.79 7.78 -13.03
CA THR A 4 -7.73 6.88 -11.87
C THR A 4 -7.37 7.62 -10.59
N LEU A 5 -6.35 8.48 -10.62
CA LEU A 5 -5.97 9.29 -9.46
C LEU A 5 -7.12 10.19 -8.99
N SER A 6 -7.84 10.80 -9.94
CA SER A 6 -9.03 11.62 -9.64
C SER A 6 -10.16 10.78 -9.02
N ARG A 7 -10.39 9.56 -9.53
CA ARG A 7 -11.37 8.62 -8.97
C ARG A 7 -11.00 8.22 -7.54
N LEU A 8 -9.75 7.83 -7.32
CA LEU A 8 -9.26 7.44 -6.00
C LEU A 8 -9.41 8.58 -5.00
N GLU A 9 -9.03 9.80 -5.38
CA GLU A 9 -9.16 10.98 -4.52
C GLU A 9 -10.62 11.22 -4.09
N GLN A 10 -11.58 10.99 -4.99
CA GLN A 10 -13.01 11.07 -4.66
C GLN A 10 -13.44 9.96 -3.71
N GLU A 11 -13.00 8.73 -3.92
CA GLU A 11 -13.35 7.58 -3.09
C GLU A 11 -12.81 7.72 -1.65
N VAL A 12 -11.64 8.34 -1.48
CA VAL A 12 -11.02 8.56 -0.17
C VAL A 12 -11.24 9.96 0.40
N GLN A 13 -12.01 10.83 -0.26
CA GLN A 13 -12.10 12.26 0.05
C GLN A 13 -12.34 12.59 1.53
N ALA A 14 -13.07 11.74 2.25
CA ALA A 14 -13.37 11.94 3.67
C ALA A 14 -12.16 11.79 4.61
N TRP A 15 -11.10 11.11 4.18
CA TRP A 15 -9.89 10.85 4.98
C TRP A 15 -8.56 11.04 4.22
N GLY A 16 -8.61 11.36 2.92
CA GLY A 16 -7.45 11.63 2.09
C GLY A 16 -6.70 12.90 2.49
N LEU A 17 -5.38 12.79 2.53
CA LEU A 17 -4.46 13.87 2.92
C LEU A 17 -3.66 14.37 1.71
N PRO A 18 -3.38 15.68 1.62
CA PRO A 18 -2.44 16.19 0.65
C PRO A 18 -1.02 15.71 0.99
N SER A 19 -0.15 15.67 -0.02
CA SER A 19 1.28 15.41 0.17
C SER A 19 1.89 16.42 1.16
N GLU A 20 2.62 15.92 2.16
CA GLU A 20 3.43 16.74 3.07
C GLU A 20 4.78 17.16 2.45
N LEU A 21 5.10 16.64 1.26
CA LEU A 21 6.38 16.87 0.61
C LEU A 21 6.56 18.35 0.17
N PRO A 22 7.63 19.03 0.60
CA PRO A 22 7.95 20.39 0.17
C PRO A 22 8.02 20.53 -1.35
N SER A 23 7.66 21.71 -1.87
CA SER A 23 7.72 22.01 -3.32
C SER A 23 9.12 21.81 -3.90
N GLU A 24 10.15 22.19 -3.14
CA GLU A 24 11.55 22.12 -3.55
C GLU A 24 11.97 20.67 -3.82
N ILE A 25 11.51 19.73 -3.00
CA ILE A 25 11.77 18.30 -3.18
C ILE A 25 10.91 17.76 -4.32
N ARG A 26 9.61 18.09 -4.35
CA ARG A 26 8.69 17.64 -5.42
C ARG A 26 9.21 18.02 -6.81
N GLU A 27 9.74 19.22 -6.99
CA GLU A 27 10.25 19.69 -8.28
C GLU A 27 11.46 18.89 -8.80
N THR A 28 12.16 18.14 -7.92
CA THR A 28 13.26 17.25 -8.31
C THR A 28 12.79 15.87 -8.77
N LEU A 29 11.54 15.49 -8.47
CA LEU A 29 10.99 14.19 -8.82
C LEU A 29 10.61 14.12 -10.31
N PRO A 30 10.55 12.92 -10.92
CA PRO A 30 10.00 12.73 -12.26
C PRO A 30 8.58 13.30 -12.41
N GLU A 31 8.25 13.87 -13.57
CA GLU A 31 6.96 14.54 -13.84
C GLU A 31 5.75 13.66 -13.48
N ALA A 32 5.83 12.36 -13.75
CA ALA A 32 4.76 11.42 -13.44
C ALA A 32 4.51 11.31 -11.93
N ILE A 33 5.58 11.31 -11.11
CA ILE A 33 5.47 11.31 -9.64
C ILE A 33 4.99 12.67 -9.15
N GLN A 34 5.52 13.79 -9.69
CA GLN A 34 5.02 15.13 -9.38
C GLN A 34 3.50 15.26 -9.56
N ASN A 35 2.98 14.63 -10.61
CA ASN A 35 1.56 14.64 -10.89
C ASN A 35 0.74 13.89 -9.84
N ILE A 36 1.25 12.80 -9.25
CA ILE A 36 0.61 12.09 -8.13
C ILE A 36 0.49 13.02 -6.91
N HIS A 37 1.53 13.80 -6.61
CA HIS A 37 1.54 14.78 -5.50
C HIS A 37 0.56 15.97 -5.65
N ARG A 38 -0.24 16.01 -6.73
CA ARG A 38 -1.33 16.98 -6.90
C ARG A 38 -2.64 16.53 -6.27
N TYR A 39 -2.75 15.25 -5.90
CA TYR A 39 -3.96 14.65 -5.35
C TYR A 39 -3.87 14.46 -3.83
N ARG A 40 -5.01 14.28 -3.18
CA ARG A 40 -5.13 14.01 -1.74
C ARG A 40 -5.17 12.50 -1.46
N LEU A 41 -4.05 11.81 -1.70
CA LEU A 41 -3.91 10.35 -1.64
C LEU A 41 -2.86 9.87 -0.62
N PHE A 42 -2.45 10.73 0.32
CA PHE A 42 -1.29 10.50 1.19
C PHE A 42 -1.68 10.12 2.63
N ALA A 43 -2.79 9.40 2.80
CA ALA A 43 -3.28 9.01 4.14
C ALA A 43 -2.97 7.55 4.52
N GLY A 44 -2.18 6.86 3.69
CA GLY A 44 -1.89 5.43 3.85
C GLY A 44 -3.12 4.54 3.68
N ASP A 45 -4.01 4.94 2.77
CA ASP A 45 -5.35 4.43 2.59
C ASP A 45 -5.55 3.79 1.23
N LEU A 46 -4.48 3.25 0.66
CA LEU A 46 -4.49 2.56 -0.62
C LEU A 46 -4.06 1.10 -0.46
N LEU A 47 -4.47 0.31 -1.44
CA LEU A 47 -4.02 -1.04 -1.71
C LEU A 47 -3.34 -1.08 -3.06
N ALA A 48 -2.25 -1.83 -3.14
CA ALA A 48 -1.64 -2.26 -4.38
C ALA A 48 -1.87 -3.76 -4.55
N ILE A 49 -2.03 -4.21 -5.78
CA ILE A 49 -2.14 -5.64 -6.07
C ILE A 49 -0.72 -6.26 -5.95
N PRO A 50 -0.51 -7.27 -5.10
CA PRO A 50 0.77 -7.96 -4.98
C PRO A 50 1.28 -8.50 -6.32
N HIS A 51 2.60 -8.52 -6.48
CA HIS A 51 3.26 -9.04 -7.69
C HIS A 51 2.97 -10.53 -7.92
N ASN A 52 2.72 -11.26 -6.85
CA ASN A 52 2.58 -12.72 -6.76
C ASN A 52 1.22 -13.20 -7.32
N LEU A 53 0.13 -12.47 -7.05
CA LEU A 53 -1.21 -12.73 -7.60
C LEU A 53 -1.22 -12.72 -9.13
N ILE A 54 -0.39 -11.87 -9.75
CA ILE A 54 -0.30 -11.71 -11.21
C ILE A 54 0.41 -12.91 -11.87
N ILE A 55 1.36 -13.54 -11.17
CA ILE A 55 2.21 -14.62 -11.71
C ILE A 55 1.65 -16.01 -11.37
N ALA A 56 1.05 -16.19 -10.20
CA ALA A 56 0.64 -17.50 -9.71
C ALA A 56 -0.78 -17.90 -10.12
N GLY A 57 -1.64 -16.95 -10.52
CA GLY A 57 -3.08 -17.21 -10.70
C GLY A 57 -3.73 -17.68 -9.39
N ASP A 58 -3.15 -17.26 -8.27
CA ASP A 58 -3.67 -17.51 -6.94
C ASP A 58 -4.59 -16.34 -6.62
N ASP A 59 -5.86 -16.60 -6.34
CA ASP A 59 -6.87 -15.58 -6.02
C ASP A 59 -6.99 -15.43 -4.48
N GLU A 60 -6.18 -16.16 -3.71
CA GLU A 60 -6.31 -16.30 -2.27
C GLU A 60 -5.49 -15.29 -1.45
N GLU A 61 -4.49 -14.59 -2.02
CA GLU A 61 -3.73 -13.57 -1.28
C GLU A 61 -4.47 -12.23 -1.17
N PHE A 62 -4.27 -11.53 -0.06
CA PHE A 62 -4.80 -10.19 0.18
C PHE A 62 -4.05 -9.15 -0.66
N GLU A 63 -4.72 -8.07 -1.07
CA GLU A 63 -4.01 -6.91 -1.62
C GLU A 63 -3.10 -6.27 -0.55
N ASP A 64 -1.97 -5.68 -0.95
CA ASP A 64 -0.98 -5.16 -0.01
C ASP A 64 -1.24 -3.69 0.34
N PRO A 65 -1.23 -3.31 1.63
CA PRO A 65 -1.28 -1.91 2.05
C PRO A 65 -0.19 -1.08 1.40
N PHE A 66 -0.61 -0.10 0.59
CA PHE A 66 0.29 0.79 -0.13
C PHE A 66 0.13 2.23 0.35
N SER A 67 1.25 2.94 0.44
CA SER A 67 1.30 4.37 0.71
C SER A 67 2.28 5.03 -0.25
N PHE A 68 1.87 6.14 -0.87
CA PHE A 68 2.83 7.02 -1.53
C PHE A 68 3.76 7.64 -0.48
N MET A 69 5.03 7.84 -0.84
CA MET A 69 5.96 8.61 -0.02
C MET A 69 5.65 10.09 -0.17
N ASP A 70 5.59 10.81 0.93
CA ASP A 70 5.35 12.25 0.94
C ASP A 70 6.07 12.99 2.06
N LEU A 71 6.90 12.31 2.84
CA LEU A 71 7.71 12.95 3.87
C LEU A 71 9.16 13.07 3.39
N PRO A 72 9.83 14.23 3.57
CA PRO A 72 11.25 14.38 3.26
C PRO A 72 12.12 13.26 3.86
N GLU A 73 11.82 12.87 5.09
CA GLU A 73 12.57 11.86 5.84
C GLU A 73 12.55 10.50 5.14
N GLN A 74 11.47 10.14 4.42
CA GLN A 74 11.39 8.89 3.67
C GLN A 74 12.40 8.87 2.50
N PHE A 75 12.54 10.01 1.81
CA PHE A 75 13.52 10.16 0.73
C PHE A 75 14.94 10.23 1.29
N GLU A 76 15.15 10.92 2.42
CA GLU A 76 16.46 10.98 3.08
C GLU A 76 16.94 9.60 3.53
N ILE A 77 16.06 8.81 4.17
CA ILE A 77 16.35 7.42 4.56
C ILE A 77 16.72 6.60 3.33
N PHE A 78 15.97 6.74 2.23
CA PHE A 78 16.26 5.99 1.02
C PHE A 78 17.63 6.33 0.45
N GLU A 79 17.94 7.62 0.38
CA GLU A 79 19.22 8.11 -0.13
C GLU A 79 20.41 7.71 0.77
N SER A 80 20.22 7.64 2.09
CA SER A 80 21.29 7.25 3.02
C SER A 80 21.50 5.73 3.14
N GLU A 81 20.42 4.94 3.12
CA GLU A 81 20.48 3.51 3.44
C GLU A 81 20.57 2.62 2.19
N TYR A 82 19.96 3.03 1.07
CA TYR A 82 19.80 2.12 -0.09
C TYR A 82 20.47 2.63 -1.36
N ARG A 83 20.84 3.91 -1.43
CA ARG A 83 21.31 4.51 -2.69
C ARG A 83 22.52 3.82 -3.30
N GLU A 84 23.44 3.32 -2.47
CA GLU A 84 24.65 2.63 -2.93
C GLU A 84 24.36 1.32 -3.68
N ASP A 85 23.27 0.63 -3.32
CA ASP A 85 22.88 -0.65 -3.91
C ASP A 85 21.81 -0.51 -5.00
N ILE A 86 21.04 0.59 -4.99
CA ILE A 86 19.96 0.82 -5.96
C ILE A 86 20.42 1.77 -7.09
N PRO A 87 20.34 1.36 -8.37
CA PRO A 87 20.76 2.22 -9.49
C PRO A 87 20.01 3.56 -9.56
N ALA A 88 20.69 4.60 -10.04
CA ALA A 88 20.20 5.99 -9.99
C ALA A 88 18.91 6.24 -10.78
N GLU A 89 18.61 5.41 -11.79
CA GLU A 89 17.37 5.49 -12.55
C GLU A 89 16.12 5.04 -11.76
N PHE A 90 16.30 4.38 -10.62
CA PHE A 90 15.21 3.95 -9.74
C PHE A 90 14.95 5.02 -8.67
N ILE A 91 13.76 5.62 -8.76
CA ILE A 91 13.30 6.69 -7.89
C ILE A 91 12.24 6.12 -6.94
N PRO A 92 12.40 6.23 -5.61
CA PRO A 92 11.38 5.78 -4.66
C PRO A 92 10.15 6.68 -4.76
N PHE A 93 8.96 6.09 -4.65
CA PHE A 93 7.71 6.86 -4.64
C PHE A 93 6.62 6.28 -3.73
N GLY A 94 6.83 5.11 -3.15
CA GLY A 94 5.87 4.50 -2.24
C GLY A 94 6.44 3.34 -1.44
N GLN A 95 5.62 2.79 -0.57
CA GLN A 95 5.97 1.72 0.35
C GLN A 95 4.79 0.74 0.49
N LEU A 96 5.09 -0.55 0.68
CA LEU A 96 4.10 -1.54 1.13
C LEU A 96 4.30 -1.88 2.62
N HIS A 97 3.24 -2.37 3.26
CA HIS A 97 3.22 -2.83 4.66
C HIS A 97 3.89 -1.90 5.69
N GLY A 98 3.72 -0.59 5.55
CA GLY A 98 4.26 0.36 6.52
C GLY A 98 5.80 0.47 6.51
N ALA A 99 6.41 0.36 5.32
CA ALA A 99 7.82 0.61 4.99
C ALA A 99 8.78 -0.58 4.94
N THR A 100 8.30 -1.82 4.98
CA THR A 100 9.17 -3.02 4.82
C THR A 100 9.55 -3.30 3.37
N GLU A 101 8.68 -2.90 2.44
CA GLU A 101 8.88 -3.01 1.00
C GLU A 101 8.90 -1.61 0.39
N ILE A 102 9.94 -1.29 -0.36
CA ILE A 102 10.11 0.02 -1.00
C ILE A 102 9.73 -0.10 -2.47
N VAL A 103 8.81 0.76 -2.90
CA VAL A 103 8.34 0.82 -4.28
C VAL A 103 9.08 1.91 -5.04
N VAL A 104 9.72 1.52 -6.13
CA VAL A 104 10.57 2.36 -6.97
C VAL A 104 10.10 2.38 -8.42
N LEU A 105 10.26 3.54 -9.07
CA LEU A 105 10.03 3.74 -10.49
C LEU A 105 11.36 3.68 -11.24
N ASN A 106 11.51 2.72 -12.16
CA ASN A 106 12.55 2.76 -13.16
C ASN A 106 12.21 3.82 -14.21
N THR A 107 12.90 4.96 -14.15
CA THR A 107 12.64 6.11 -15.04
C THR A 107 13.05 5.89 -16.49
N LEU A 108 13.93 4.93 -16.77
CA LEU A 108 14.35 4.59 -18.15
C LEU A 108 13.33 3.71 -18.87
N LYS A 109 12.69 2.80 -18.12
CA LYS A 109 11.75 1.81 -18.67
C LYS A 109 10.28 2.13 -18.38
N ASN A 110 10.03 3.10 -17.51
CA ASN A 110 8.71 3.42 -16.97
C ASN A 110 8.02 2.21 -16.31
N THR A 111 8.81 1.41 -15.58
CA THR A 111 8.34 0.22 -14.87
C THR A 111 8.43 0.41 -13.36
N VAL A 112 7.45 -0.13 -12.64
CA VAL A 112 7.41 -0.13 -11.18
C VAL A 112 7.99 -1.45 -10.68
N HIS A 113 8.78 -1.36 -9.62
CA HIS A 113 9.39 -2.49 -8.92
C HIS A 113 9.25 -2.26 -7.42
N SER A 114 9.29 -3.35 -6.66
CA SER A 114 9.45 -3.29 -5.22
C SER A 114 10.65 -4.12 -4.79
N PHE A 115 11.21 -3.82 -3.62
CA PHE A 115 12.17 -4.68 -2.95
C PHE A 115 11.99 -4.58 -1.43
N HIS A 116 12.25 -5.68 -0.75
CA HIS A 116 12.24 -5.74 0.70
C HIS A 116 13.51 -5.08 1.21
N ILE A 117 13.43 -4.37 2.33
CA ILE A 117 14.60 -3.68 2.92
C ILE A 117 15.81 -4.61 3.18
N THR A 118 15.59 -5.92 3.31
CA THR A 118 16.69 -6.89 3.49
C THR A 118 17.33 -7.37 2.18
N ASP A 119 16.70 -7.10 1.03
CA ASP A 119 17.19 -7.57 -0.26
C ASP A 119 18.53 -6.95 -0.63
N VAL A 120 18.87 -5.78 -0.07
CA VAL A 120 20.19 -5.15 -0.23
C VAL A 120 21.34 -6.02 0.29
N PHE A 121 21.06 -6.96 1.21
CA PHE A 121 22.04 -7.94 1.68
C PHE A 121 22.17 -9.15 0.75
N ASP A 122 21.21 -9.38 -0.15
CA ASP A 122 21.24 -10.42 -1.18
C ASP A 122 21.25 -9.78 -2.58
N LYS A 123 22.44 -9.29 -2.99
CA LYS A 123 22.61 -8.57 -4.26
C LYS A 123 22.07 -9.30 -5.49
N PRO A 124 22.28 -10.63 -5.65
CA PRO A 124 21.65 -11.38 -6.74
C PRO A 124 20.12 -11.31 -6.72
N PHE A 125 19.49 -11.42 -5.55
CA PHE A 125 18.04 -11.35 -5.44
C PHE A 125 17.50 -9.94 -5.68
N LEU A 126 18.18 -8.92 -5.16
CA LEU A 126 17.86 -7.53 -5.46
C LEU A 126 17.97 -7.23 -6.97
N GLU A 127 19.03 -7.70 -7.63
CA GLU A 127 19.18 -7.54 -9.08
C GLU A 127 18.03 -8.23 -9.83
N TYR A 128 17.61 -9.42 -9.40
CA TYR A 128 16.44 -10.07 -9.95
C TYR A 128 15.19 -9.20 -9.81
N LYS A 129 14.92 -8.65 -8.61
CA LYS A 129 13.76 -7.79 -8.38
C LYS A 129 13.75 -6.53 -9.25
N LEU A 130 14.89 -5.85 -9.34
CA LEU A 130 15.01 -4.61 -10.11
C LEU A 130 15.04 -4.82 -11.63
N THR A 131 15.29 -6.04 -12.13
CA THR A 131 15.45 -6.29 -13.57
C THR A 131 14.40 -7.19 -14.19
N LYS A 132 13.83 -8.13 -13.43
CA LYS A 132 12.90 -9.17 -13.91
C LYS A 132 11.53 -9.07 -13.24
N ASP A 133 11.50 -8.73 -11.96
CA ASP A 133 10.30 -8.72 -11.11
C ASP A 133 9.61 -7.35 -11.17
N SER A 134 8.89 -7.10 -12.26
CA SER A 134 8.26 -5.82 -12.51
C SER A 134 6.77 -5.87 -12.20
N MET A 135 6.27 -4.91 -11.42
CA MET A 135 4.84 -4.71 -11.17
C MET A 135 4.09 -4.09 -12.38
N GLY A 136 4.73 -4.06 -13.55
CA GLY A 136 4.22 -3.44 -14.77
C GLY A 136 4.64 -1.99 -14.93
N SER A 137 3.96 -1.27 -15.83
CA SER A 137 4.21 0.15 -16.04
C SER A 137 3.67 0.99 -14.88
N LEU A 138 4.17 2.22 -14.71
CA LEU A 138 3.61 3.14 -13.72
C LEU A 138 2.10 3.36 -13.90
N GLU A 139 1.65 3.48 -15.16
CA GLU A 139 0.23 3.62 -15.45
C GLU A 139 -0.57 2.39 -15.03
N HIS A 140 -0.08 1.19 -15.36
CA HIS A 140 -0.72 -0.06 -14.96
C HIS A 140 -0.76 -0.20 -13.44
N PHE A 141 0.33 0.11 -12.74
CA PHE A 141 0.39 0.10 -11.29
C PHE A 141 -0.68 1.02 -10.69
N VAL A 142 -0.75 2.29 -11.13
CA VAL A 142 -1.73 3.27 -10.66
C VAL A 142 -3.17 2.86 -11.01
N GLU A 143 -3.40 2.25 -12.17
CA GLU A 143 -4.72 1.75 -12.58
C GLU A 143 -5.27 0.65 -11.69
N ASN A 144 -4.38 -0.12 -11.05
CA ASN A 144 -4.73 -1.20 -10.15
C ASN A 144 -4.81 -0.79 -8.68
N LEU A 145 -4.47 0.46 -8.34
CA LEU A 145 -4.63 0.95 -6.97
C LEU A 145 -6.11 1.05 -6.58
N ARG A 146 -6.40 0.72 -5.33
CA ARG A 146 -7.75 0.74 -4.74
C ARG A 146 -7.74 1.37 -3.35
N PRO A 147 -8.88 1.88 -2.85
CA PRO A 147 -8.98 2.26 -1.45
C PRO A 147 -8.72 1.07 -0.53
N GLN A 148 -8.02 1.31 0.58
CA GLN A 148 -7.70 0.30 1.57
C GLN A 148 -8.95 -0.31 2.22
N THR A 149 -9.02 -1.63 2.20
CA THR A 149 -10.08 -2.44 2.83
C THR A 149 -9.51 -3.57 3.70
N VAL A 150 -8.21 -3.87 3.60
CA VAL A 150 -7.53 -4.87 4.40
C VAL A 150 -7.16 -4.28 5.76
N CYS A 151 -7.41 -5.04 6.82
CA CYS A 151 -6.83 -4.80 8.13
C CYS A 151 -6.13 -6.03 8.65
N CYS A 152 -5.15 -5.79 9.52
CA CYS A 152 -4.37 -6.80 10.20
C CYS A 152 -4.24 -6.42 11.67
N PHE A 153 -4.55 -7.38 12.53
CA PHE A 153 -4.33 -7.34 13.96
C PHE A 153 -3.33 -8.42 14.35
N ILE A 154 -2.48 -8.14 15.33
CA ILE A 154 -1.46 -9.05 15.83
C ILE A 154 -1.62 -9.18 17.35
N ASP A 155 -1.49 -10.41 17.87
CA ASP A 155 -1.43 -10.62 19.32
C ASP A 155 -0.11 -10.01 19.86
N PRO A 156 -0.16 -9.05 20.80
CA PRO A 156 1.05 -8.49 21.40
C PRO A 156 1.85 -9.49 22.25
N GLN A 157 1.29 -10.65 22.60
CA GLN A 157 1.95 -11.72 23.35
C GLN A 157 2.51 -12.83 22.45
N ASP A 158 1.95 -13.00 21.25
CA ASP A 158 2.43 -13.96 20.25
C ASP A 158 2.43 -13.31 18.86
N HIS A 159 3.60 -12.87 18.41
CA HIS A 159 3.76 -12.23 17.11
C HIS A 159 3.51 -13.18 15.92
N GLY A 160 3.34 -14.48 16.16
CA GLY A 160 2.93 -15.45 15.17
C GLY A 160 1.41 -15.55 15.00
N ASP A 161 0.62 -14.98 15.91
CA ASP A 161 -0.84 -15.01 15.87
C ASP A 161 -1.39 -13.67 15.36
N TYR A 162 -2.21 -13.75 14.31
CA TYR A 162 -2.75 -12.59 13.61
C TYR A 162 -4.13 -12.88 13.02
N GLU A 163 -4.90 -11.82 12.79
CA GLU A 163 -6.23 -11.87 12.16
C GLU A 163 -6.25 -10.82 11.08
N MET A 164 -6.70 -11.23 9.89
CA MET A 164 -6.77 -10.38 8.72
C MET A 164 -8.14 -10.42 8.06
N TRP A 165 -8.68 -9.24 7.77
CA TRP A 165 -9.99 -9.10 7.13
C TRP A 165 -9.91 -8.12 5.97
N GLU A 166 -10.64 -8.43 4.90
CA GLU A 166 -10.77 -7.57 3.73
C GLU A 166 -12.23 -7.47 3.28
N ILE A 167 -12.64 -6.29 2.83
CA ILE A 167 -13.85 -6.15 2.01
C ILE A 167 -13.46 -6.13 0.53
N VAL A 168 -13.86 -7.17 -0.18
CA VAL A 168 -13.67 -7.34 -1.63
C VAL A 168 -14.97 -6.99 -2.36
N ASN A 169 -14.85 -6.33 -3.52
CA ASN A 169 -15.98 -5.95 -4.38
C ASN A 169 -17.11 -5.18 -3.63
N LYS A 170 -16.77 -4.48 -2.55
CA LYS A 170 -17.66 -3.72 -1.65
C LYS A 170 -18.68 -4.52 -0.84
N THR A 171 -18.97 -5.77 -1.20
CA THR A 171 -20.04 -6.57 -0.57
C THR A 171 -19.57 -7.89 0.01
N THR A 172 -18.32 -8.30 -0.22
CA THR A 172 -17.80 -9.58 0.25
C THR A 172 -16.79 -9.33 1.35
N LEU A 173 -17.01 -9.92 2.53
CA LEU A 173 -16.02 -9.94 3.62
C LEU A 173 -15.22 -11.23 3.52
N LYS A 174 -13.91 -11.10 3.36
CA LYS A 174 -12.95 -12.21 3.36
C LYS A 174 -12.24 -12.26 4.70
N HIS A 175 -12.17 -13.45 5.29
CA HIS A 175 -11.46 -13.76 6.52
C HIS A 175 -10.85 -15.15 6.38
N ASP A 176 -9.54 -15.28 6.48
CA ASP A 176 -8.82 -16.53 6.19
C ASP A 176 -9.28 -17.13 4.84
N PHE A 177 -9.88 -18.33 4.87
CA PHE A 177 -10.43 -19.06 3.72
C PHE A 177 -11.96 -18.95 3.60
N GLU A 178 -12.59 -18.08 4.41
CA GLU A 178 -14.04 -17.89 4.42
C GLU A 178 -14.42 -16.57 3.74
N GLU A 179 -15.41 -16.66 2.85
CA GLU A 179 -16.04 -15.49 2.23
C GLU A 179 -17.51 -15.40 2.65
N THR A 180 -17.91 -14.23 3.10
CA THR A 180 -19.32 -13.92 3.38
C THR A 180 -19.80 -12.81 2.48
N VAL A 181 -20.81 -13.09 1.65
CA VAL A 181 -21.43 -12.11 0.75
C VAL A 181 -22.61 -11.42 1.45
N PHE A 182 -22.57 -10.10 1.49
CA PHE A 182 -23.59 -9.24 2.06
C PHE A 182 -24.49 -8.62 0.98
N PRO A 183 -25.75 -8.25 1.31
CA PRO A 183 -26.68 -7.68 0.33
C PRO A 183 -26.29 -6.28 -0.15
N ASP A 184 -25.51 -5.55 0.66
CA ASP A 184 -25.05 -4.20 0.36
C ASP A 184 -23.75 -3.88 1.11
N GLU A 185 -23.08 -2.81 0.65
CA GLU A 185 -21.80 -2.35 1.19
C GLU A 185 -21.91 -1.97 2.68
N ARG A 186 -23.03 -1.39 3.09
CA ARG A 186 -23.25 -0.99 4.48
C ARG A 186 -23.20 -2.22 5.40
N SER A 187 -23.89 -3.29 5.02
CA SER A 187 -23.95 -4.53 5.79
C SER A 187 -22.57 -5.20 5.89
N ALA A 188 -21.78 -5.16 4.81
CA ALA A 188 -20.39 -5.64 4.82
C ALA A 188 -19.53 -4.84 5.82
N TRP A 189 -19.62 -3.51 5.79
CA TRP A 189 -18.88 -2.64 6.73
C TRP A 189 -19.35 -2.80 8.19
N GLU A 190 -20.65 -3.00 8.44
CA GLU A 190 -21.16 -3.28 9.78
C GLU A 190 -20.55 -4.57 10.34
N ALA A 191 -20.50 -5.65 9.54
CA ALA A 191 -19.85 -6.90 9.94
C ALA A 191 -18.33 -6.75 10.16
N TYR A 192 -17.64 -6.06 9.25
CA TYR A 192 -16.21 -5.77 9.36
C TYR A 192 -15.89 -4.99 10.64
N ASN A 193 -16.65 -3.94 10.96
CA ASN A 193 -16.45 -3.16 12.18
C ASN A 193 -16.66 -4.00 13.44
N ASN A 194 -17.58 -4.96 13.42
CA ASN A 194 -17.77 -5.88 14.55
C ASN A 194 -16.54 -6.79 14.75
N LEU A 195 -15.89 -7.26 13.69
CA LEU A 195 -14.65 -8.04 13.80
C LEU A 195 -13.50 -7.19 14.34
N VAL A 196 -13.35 -5.97 13.83
CA VAL A 196 -12.39 -4.99 14.36
C VAL A 196 -12.58 -4.79 15.87
N GLN A 197 -13.81 -4.59 16.33
CA GLN A 197 -14.09 -4.41 17.76
C GLN A 197 -13.79 -5.68 18.56
N GLN A 198 -14.11 -6.86 18.04
CA GLN A 198 -13.77 -8.13 18.69
C GLN A 198 -12.26 -8.31 18.85
N ALA A 199 -11.46 -7.94 17.84
CA ALA A 199 -10.00 -7.99 17.90
C ALA A 199 -9.46 -7.07 19.01
N LEU A 200 -9.97 -5.85 19.06
CA LEU A 200 -9.60 -4.87 20.09
C LEU A 200 -10.00 -5.36 21.49
N ASP A 201 -11.18 -5.97 21.64
CA ASP A 201 -11.65 -6.53 22.90
C ASP A 201 -10.81 -7.73 23.37
N LYS A 202 -10.20 -8.50 22.44
CA LYS A 202 -9.18 -9.52 22.75
C LYS A 202 -7.86 -8.92 23.21
N GLY A 203 -7.67 -7.60 23.09
CA GLY A 203 -6.42 -6.90 23.40
C GLY A 203 -5.38 -6.95 22.26
N TRP A 204 -5.80 -7.32 21.05
CA TRP A 204 -4.92 -7.38 19.90
C TRP A 204 -4.54 -5.99 19.41
N LYS A 205 -3.34 -5.86 18.85
CA LYS A 205 -2.83 -4.60 18.35
C LYS A 205 -3.07 -4.48 16.86
N LEU A 206 -3.63 -3.33 16.48
CA LEU A 206 -3.77 -2.97 15.08
C LEU A 206 -2.38 -2.77 14.46
N HIS A 207 -2.07 -3.53 13.41
CA HIS A 207 -0.83 -3.39 12.64
C HIS A 207 -1.04 -2.43 11.46
N TYR A 208 -2.07 -2.68 10.64
CA TYR A 208 -2.54 -1.76 9.61
C TYR A 208 -4.05 -1.94 9.37
N ALA A 209 -4.74 -0.89 8.93
CA ALA A 209 -6.16 -0.91 8.60
C ALA A 209 -6.51 0.26 7.66
N PRO A 210 -7.71 0.25 7.05
CA PRO A 210 -8.23 1.42 6.36
C PRO A 210 -8.22 2.64 7.28
N ARG A 211 -7.82 3.80 6.75
CA ARG A 211 -7.72 5.04 7.53
C ARG A 211 -9.03 5.39 8.26
N LYS A 212 -10.19 5.12 7.64
CA LYS A 212 -11.49 5.34 8.27
C LYS A 212 -11.72 4.50 9.54
N ILE A 213 -11.11 3.32 9.63
CA ILE A 213 -11.13 2.48 10.84
C ILE A 213 -10.22 3.09 11.89
N MET A 214 -9.00 3.48 11.50
CA MET A 214 -8.05 4.12 12.41
C MET A 214 -8.62 5.39 13.05
N LEU A 215 -9.33 6.22 12.28
CA LEU A 215 -9.97 7.45 12.77
C LEU A 215 -11.11 7.16 13.75
N ALA A 216 -11.91 6.11 13.51
CA ALA A 216 -13.00 5.73 14.39
C ALA A 216 -12.53 5.22 15.77
N GLN A 217 -11.28 4.77 15.88
CA GLN A 217 -10.67 4.34 17.15
C GLN A 217 -10.08 5.50 17.97
N GLN A 218 -10.01 6.71 17.41
CA GLN A 218 -9.46 7.89 18.06
C GLN A 218 -10.53 8.83 18.62
N SER A 219 -11.81 8.57 18.31
CA SER A 219 -12.99 9.35 18.70
C SER A 219 -13.72 8.74 19.89
#